data_AF-A0A6L4Y6G9-F1
#
_entry.id   AF-A0A6L4Y6G9-F1
#
_cell.length_a   1.000
_cell.length_b   1.000
_cell.length_c   1.000
_cell.angle_alpha   90.00
_cell.angle_beta   90.00
_cell.angle_gamma   90.00
#
_symmetry.space_group_name_H-M   'P 1'
#
loop_
_entity.id
_entity.type
_entity.pdbx_description
1 polymer ?
#
loop_
_entity_poly.entity_id
_entity_poly.type
_entity_poly.pdbx_seq_one_letter_code
_entity_poly.pdbx_strand_id
1 'polypeptide(L)'
;MVVKKKERLDKLLVDRGLAQSRERASALIMEGKVSVNGIRVDKAGTKVLTDSSLKLKENDIPYVSRGGVKLAYALDEFKLEVKDKVALDIGASTGGFTDCLLQRGIRKVYAVDVGYGQLAWRIRHDPRVVSLERRNIRYIAPEEIDEKADLAIIDISFISLTKVLTKVTELIKEKGYMIALIKPQFEVEK
;
A
#
# COMPACT_ATOMS: atom_id res chain seq x y z
N MET A 1 18.14 30.47 -30.68
CA MET A 1 18.66 29.61 -29.59
C MET A 1 17.48 28.94 -28.91
N VAL A 2 17.40 27.61 -28.91
CA VAL A 2 16.35 26.91 -28.15
C VAL A 2 16.73 26.97 -26.67
N VAL A 3 15.98 27.73 -25.88
CA VAL A 3 16.18 27.78 -24.43
C VAL A 3 15.80 26.41 -23.86
N LYS A 4 16.79 25.62 -23.43
CA LYS A 4 16.50 24.35 -22.78
C LYS A 4 15.76 24.59 -21.47
N LYS A 5 14.54 24.09 -21.38
CA LYS A 5 13.69 24.23 -20.20
C LYS A 5 14.33 23.47 -19.03
N LYS A 6 14.34 24.09 -17.85
CA LYS A 6 14.74 23.46 -16.59
C LYS A 6 13.52 23.27 -15.70
N GLU A 7 13.47 22.15 -14.99
CA GLU A 7 12.42 21.83 -14.02
C GLU A 7 13.05 21.26 -12.75
N ARG A 8 12.35 21.37 -11.62
CA ARG A 8 12.78 20.75 -10.37
C ARG A 8 12.81 19.23 -10.52
N LEU A 9 13.85 18.60 -9.97
CA LEU A 9 14.06 17.16 -10.06
C LEU A 9 12.90 16.36 -9.47
N ASP A 10 12.38 16.76 -8.31
CA ASP A 10 11.23 16.11 -7.67
C ASP A 10 9.99 16.06 -8.58
N LYS A 11 9.66 17.17 -9.23
CA LYS A 11 8.55 17.27 -10.18
C LYS A 11 8.84 16.49 -11.46
N LEU A 12 10.06 16.63 -12.01
CA LEU A 12 10.42 15.94 -13.25
C LEU A 12 10.39 14.41 -13.11
N LEU A 13 10.69 13.86 -11.92
CA LEU A 13 10.53 12.44 -11.64
C LEU A 13 9.07 12.00 -11.69
N VAL A 14 8.15 12.80 -11.13
CA VAL A 14 6.70 12.52 -11.19
C VAL A 14 6.18 12.64 -12.62
N ASP A 15 6.54 13.73 -13.32
CA ASP A 15 6.10 13.99 -14.70
C ASP A 15 6.55 12.87 -15.66
N ARG A 16 7.66 12.18 -15.37
CA ARG A 16 8.16 11.03 -16.14
C ARG A 16 7.72 9.65 -15.60
N GLY A 17 6.83 9.61 -14.61
CA GLY A 17 6.34 8.35 -14.02
C GLY A 17 7.39 7.58 -13.23
N LEU A 18 8.51 8.20 -12.86
CA LEU A 18 9.58 7.60 -12.06
C LEU A 18 9.27 7.64 -10.55
N ALA A 19 8.30 8.44 -10.13
CA ALA A 19 7.83 8.48 -8.75
C ALA A 19 6.32 8.74 -8.70
N GLN A 20 5.63 8.16 -7.70
CA GLN A 20 4.17 8.26 -7.58
C GLN A 20 3.67 9.63 -7.08
N SER A 21 4.52 10.40 -6.40
CA SER A 21 4.20 11.75 -5.90
C SER A 21 5.47 12.58 -5.72
N ARG A 22 5.32 13.90 -5.52
CA ARG A 22 6.47 14.80 -5.28
C ARG A 22 7.15 14.51 -3.95
N GLU A 23 6.38 14.12 -2.95
CA GLU A 23 6.87 13.70 -1.64
C GLU A 23 7.69 12.42 -1.79
N ARG A 24 7.21 11.43 -2.56
CA ARG A 24 7.95 10.21 -2.83
C ARG A 24 9.21 10.47 -3.65
N ALA A 25 9.12 11.31 -4.67
CA ALA A 25 10.26 11.74 -5.47
C ALA A 25 11.35 12.38 -4.59
N SER A 26 10.94 13.27 -3.67
CA SER A 26 11.85 13.91 -2.71
C SER A 26 12.52 12.89 -1.79
N ALA A 27 11.76 11.91 -1.28
CA ALA A 27 12.30 10.82 -0.47
C ALA A 27 13.33 9.98 -1.25
N LEU A 28 13.04 9.60 -2.50
CA LEU A 28 13.96 8.84 -3.37
C LEU A 28 15.27 9.59 -3.64
N ILE A 29 15.20 10.92 -3.80
CA ILE A 29 16.37 11.78 -3.97
C ILE A 29 17.20 11.80 -2.68
N MET A 30 16.57 11.99 -1.52
CA MET A 30 17.25 11.99 -0.21
C MET A 30 17.87 10.61 0.12
N GLU A 31 17.18 9.52 -0.22
CA GLU A 31 17.68 8.15 -0.12
C GLU A 31 18.88 7.88 -1.06
N GLY A 32 19.18 8.79 -1.98
CA GLY A 32 20.29 8.64 -2.93
C GLY A 32 20.01 7.68 -4.08
N LYS A 33 18.73 7.41 -4.33
CA LYS A 33 18.30 6.48 -5.38
C LYS A 33 18.20 7.13 -6.74
N VAL A 34 18.29 8.46 -6.84
CA VAL A 34 18.15 9.19 -8.10
C VAL A 34 19.49 9.68 -8.63
N SER A 35 19.71 9.46 -9.93
CA SER A 35 20.84 10.01 -10.67
C SER A 35 20.37 10.80 -11.90
N VAL A 36 21.08 11.88 -12.19
CA VAL A 36 20.87 12.77 -13.34
C VAL A 36 22.14 12.73 -14.18
N ASN A 37 22.04 12.26 -15.42
CA ASN A 37 23.18 12.05 -16.32
C ASN A 37 24.32 11.23 -15.67
N GLY A 38 23.96 10.20 -14.88
CA GLY A 38 24.91 9.34 -14.18
C GLY A 38 25.43 9.88 -12.85
N ILE A 39 25.09 11.12 -12.47
CA ILE A 39 25.54 11.74 -11.22
C ILE A 39 24.41 11.70 -10.19
N ARG A 40 24.70 11.23 -8.97
CA ARG A 40 23.74 11.26 -7.86
C ARG A 40 23.40 12.71 -7.50
N VAL A 41 22.10 13.00 -7.35
CA VAL A 41 21.61 14.28 -6.85
C VAL A 41 20.88 14.03 -5.54
N ASP A 42 21.10 14.88 -4.55
CA ASP A 42 20.60 14.76 -3.18
C ASP A 42 19.58 15.85 -2.79
N LYS A 43 19.38 16.86 -3.65
CA LYS A 43 18.46 17.98 -3.44
C LYS A 43 17.26 17.92 -4.37
N ALA A 44 16.07 17.72 -3.79
CA ALA A 44 14.80 17.64 -4.51
C ALA A 44 14.49 18.85 -5.41
N GLY A 45 14.82 20.05 -4.94
CA GLY A 45 14.59 21.31 -5.67
C GLY A 45 15.62 21.63 -6.75
N THR A 46 16.59 20.74 -7.02
CA THR A 46 17.62 20.97 -8.04
C THR A 46 16.95 21.13 -9.41
N LYS A 47 17.20 22.27 -10.07
CA LYS A 47 16.71 22.53 -11.42
C LYS A 47 17.59 21.81 -12.44
N VAL A 48 17.05 20.79 -13.09
CA VAL A 48 17.73 20.00 -14.12
C VAL A 48 17.08 20.25 -15.47
N LEU A 49 17.81 20.00 -16.57
CA LEU A 49 17.22 20.11 -17.89
C LEU A 49 16.10 19.07 -18.07
N THR A 50 15.01 19.46 -18.73
CA THR A 50 13.87 18.57 -18.96
C THR A 50 14.19 17.42 -19.90
N ASP A 51 15.33 17.43 -20.59
CA ASP A 51 15.85 16.35 -21.45
C ASP A 51 16.96 15.51 -20.77
N SER A 52 17.35 15.81 -19.52
CA SER A 52 18.38 15.05 -18.79
C SER A 52 17.99 13.57 -18.67
N SER A 53 18.98 12.67 -18.73
CA SER A 53 18.78 11.25 -18.41
C SER A 53 18.56 11.09 -16.91
N LEU A 54 17.37 10.62 -16.52
CA LEU A 54 17.04 10.32 -15.12
C LEU A 54 17.05 8.81 -14.92
N LYS A 55 17.78 8.33 -13.91
CA LYS A 55 17.80 6.91 -13.54
C LYS A 55 17.57 6.74 -12.04
N LEU A 56 16.71 5.78 -11.71
CA LEU A 56 16.53 5.25 -10.35
C LEU A 56 17.40 4.01 -10.17
N LYS A 57 18.15 3.93 -9.06
CA LYS A 57 19.01 2.77 -8.73
C LYS A 57 18.21 1.49 -8.51
N GLU A 58 16.98 1.62 -8.04
CA GLU A 58 16.00 0.54 -7.89
C GLU A 58 14.69 1.08 -8.44
N ASN A 59 13.95 0.28 -9.21
CA ASN A 59 12.57 0.63 -9.52
C ASN A 59 11.84 0.88 -8.20
N ASP A 60 11.06 1.97 -8.13
CA ASP A 60 10.26 2.22 -6.94
C ASP A 60 9.32 1.03 -6.70
N ILE A 61 8.89 0.86 -5.45
CA ILE A 61 7.92 -0.19 -5.13
C ILE A 61 6.64 0.05 -5.93
N PRO A 62 6.04 -0.99 -6.55
CA PRO A 62 4.89 -0.82 -7.44
C PRO A 62 3.59 -0.49 -6.67
N TYR A 63 3.66 -0.39 -5.35
CA TYR A 63 2.53 -0.17 -4.46
C TYR A 63 2.63 1.17 -3.74
N VAL A 64 1.51 1.69 -3.22
CA VAL A 64 1.48 2.94 -2.43
C VAL A 64 2.32 2.88 -1.16
N SER A 65 2.68 1.69 -0.67
CA SER A 65 3.59 1.50 0.45
C SER A 65 4.30 0.15 0.40
N ARG A 66 5.35 0.00 1.22
CA ARG A 66 6.10 -1.28 1.34
C ARG A 66 5.23 -2.44 1.81
N GLY A 67 4.05 -2.17 2.37
CA GLY A 67 3.07 -3.22 2.68
C GLY A 67 2.78 -4.08 1.45
N GLY A 68 2.52 -3.47 0.29
CA GLY A 68 2.15 -4.25 -0.89
C GLY A 68 3.21 -5.28 -1.31
N VAL A 69 4.50 -5.00 -1.07
CA VAL A 69 5.59 -5.95 -1.34
C VAL A 69 5.50 -7.17 -0.42
N LYS A 70 5.17 -6.98 0.87
CA LYS A 70 5.00 -8.08 1.83
C LYS A 70 3.85 -8.98 1.43
N LEU A 71 2.71 -8.39 1.07
CA LEU A 71 1.54 -9.17 0.69
C LEU A 71 1.76 -9.90 -0.64
N ALA A 72 2.40 -9.25 -1.63
CA ALA A 72 2.76 -9.89 -2.89
C ALA A 72 3.58 -11.16 -2.66
N TYR A 73 4.64 -11.05 -1.83
CA TYR A 73 5.47 -12.19 -1.45
C TYR A 73 4.63 -13.30 -0.79
N ALA A 74 3.80 -12.96 0.20
CA ALA A 74 2.96 -13.93 0.89
C ALA A 74 1.97 -14.65 -0.05
N LEU A 75 1.34 -13.91 -0.98
CA LEU A 75 0.41 -14.50 -1.95
C LEU A 75 1.11 -15.45 -2.91
N ASP A 76 2.33 -15.12 -3.34
CA ASP A 76 3.12 -15.97 -4.24
C ASP A 76 3.60 -17.25 -3.52
N GLU A 77 4.14 -17.12 -2.31
CA GLU A 77 4.60 -18.26 -1.50
C GLU A 77 3.45 -19.21 -1.13
N PHE A 78 2.31 -18.65 -0.69
CA PHE A 78 1.14 -19.45 -0.34
C PHE A 78 0.33 -19.91 -1.55
N LYS A 79 0.71 -19.50 -2.77
CA LYS A 79 0.02 -19.81 -4.04
C LYS A 79 -1.47 -19.45 -3.97
N LEU A 80 -1.78 -18.30 -3.37
CA LEU A 80 -3.15 -17.83 -3.18
C LEU A 80 -3.57 -16.92 -4.32
N GLU A 81 -4.54 -17.39 -5.11
CA GLU A 81 -5.20 -16.57 -6.12
C GLU A 81 -6.26 -15.68 -5.47
N VAL A 82 -6.20 -14.38 -5.78
CA VAL A 82 -7.11 -13.36 -5.26
C VAL A 82 -8.00 -12.75 -6.34
N LYS A 83 -7.81 -13.12 -7.60
CA LYS A 83 -8.60 -12.58 -8.70
C LYS A 83 -10.09 -12.89 -8.51
N ASP A 84 -10.94 -11.90 -8.76
CA ASP A 84 -12.40 -11.99 -8.66
C ASP A 84 -12.95 -12.31 -7.26
N LYS A 85 -12.11 -12.25 -6.23
CA LYS A 85 -12.47 -12.51 -4.82
C LYS A 85 -12.76 -11.24 -4.02
N VAL A 86 -13.24 -11.43 -2.80
CA VAL A 86 -13.46 -10.37 -1.81
C VAL A 86 -12.41 -10.47 -0.71
N ALA A 87 -11.80 -9.35 -0.36
CA ALA A 87 -10.82 -9.29 0.70
C ALA A 87 -11.21 -8.31 1.83
N LEU A 88 -10.73 -8.61 3.03
CA LEU A 88 -10.76 -7.73 4.18
C LEU A 88 -9.32 -7.33 4.52
N ASP A 89 -8.96 -6.07 4.33
CA ASP A 89 -7.63 -5.52 4.65
C ASP A 89 -7.70 -4.80 6.02
N ILE A 90 -7.19 -5.46 7.06
CA ILE A 90 -7.30 -5.03 8.46
C ILE A 90 -6.00 -4.34 8.87
N GLY A 91 -6.11 -3.04 9.15
CA GLY A 91 -4.95 -2.16 9.31
C GLY A 91 -4.48 -1.60 7.97
N ALA A 92 -5.42 -1.22 7.10
CA ALA A 92 -5.15 -0.83 5.72
C ALA A 92 -4.15 0.35 5.61
N SER A 93 -4.13 1.25 6.58
CA SER A 93 -3.23 2.39 6.67
C SER A 93 -3.22 3.21 5.37
N THR A 94 -2.05 3.35 4.73
CA THR A 94 -1.90 4.03 3.43
C THR A 94 -2.50 3.26 2.24
N GLY A 95 -2.87 1.99 2.43
CA GLY A 95 -3.49 1.13 1.43
C GLY A 95 -2.53 0.22 0.68
N GLY A 96 -1.35 -0.09 1.24
CA GLY A 96 -0.33 -0.90 0.53
C GLY A 96 -0.78 -2.31 0.19
N PHE A 97 -1.45 -2.99 1.12
CA PHE A 97 -2.01 -4.33 0.90
C PHE A 97 -3.20 -4.28 -0.06
N THR A 98 -4.15 -3.37 0.18
CA THR A 98 -5.25 -3.07 -0.74
C THR A 98 -4.75 -2.87 -2.18
N ASP A 99 -3.72 -2.05 -2.39
CA ASP A 99 -3.15 -1.80 -3.72
C ASP A 99 -2.58 -3.07 -4.38
N CYS A 100 -1.91 -3.93 -3.61
CA CYS A 100 -1.45 -5.22 -4.11
C CYS A 100 -2.62 -6.10 -4.57
N LEU A 101 -3.70 -6.17 -3.78
CA LEU A 101 -4.90 -6.92 -4.14
C LEU A 101 -5.58 -6.36 -5.39
N LEU A 102 -5.71 -5.03 -5.49
CA LEU A 102 -6.27 -4.33 -6.65
C LEU A 102 -5.51 -4.63 -7.94
N GLN A 103 -4.18 -4.61 -7.87
CA GLN A 103 -3.30 -4.94 -9.00
C GLN A 103 -3.36 -6.42 -9.38
N ARG A 104 -3.69 -7.31 -8.43
CA ARG A 104 -3.90 -8.74 -8.67
C ARG A 104 -5.34 -9.11 -9.06
N GLY A 105 -6.17 -8.12 -9.35
CA GLY A 105 -7.52 -8.34 -9.89
C GLY A 105 -8.55 -8.76 -8.84
N ILE A 106 -8.37 -8.42 -7.57
CA ILE A 106 -9.41 -8.58 -6.55
C ILE A 106 -10.71 -7.88 -7.03
N ARG A 107 -11.86 -8.48 -6.74
CA ARG A 107 -13.16 -7.88 -7.08
C ARG A 107 -13.54 -6.77 -6.11
N LYS A 108 -13.26 -6.97 -4.83
CA LYS A 108 -13.65 -6.04 -3.76
C LYS A 108 -12.70 -6.11 -2.56
N VAL A 109 -12.44 -4.97 -1.92
CA VAL A 109 -11.67 -4.88 -0.68
C VAL A 109 -12.42 -4.01 0.33
N TYR A 110 -12.68 -4.55 1.52
CA TYR A 110 -13.03 -3.75 2.68
C TYR A 110 -11.74 -3.32 3.39
N ALA A 111 -11.38 -2.04 3.26
CA ALA A 111 -10.18 -1.48 3.86
C ALA A 111 -10.52 -0.92 5.25
N VAL A 112 -10.21 -1.71 6.29
CA VAL A 112 -10.52 -1.40 7.69
C VAL A 112 -9.34 -0.75 8.36
N ASP A 113 -9.56 0.41 8.97
CA ASP A 113 -8.55 1.07 9.80
C ASP A 113 -9.19 1.84 10.96
N VAL A 114 -8.48 1.90 12.09
CA VAL A 114 -8.88 2.74 13.24
C VAL A 114 -8.54 4.21 13.01
N GLY A 115 -7.56 4.49 12.15
CA GLY A 115 -7.19 5.81 11.69
C GLY A 115 -8.20 6.42 10.72
N TYR A 116 -7.93 7.65 10.30
CA TYR A 116 -8.77 8.42 9.39
C TYR A 116 -7.92 9.19 8.39
N GLY A 117 -8.37 9.23 7.13
CA GLY A 117 -7.68 10.01 6.10
C GLY A 117 -6.33 9.41 5.68
N GLN A 118 -6.07 8.13 5.95
CA GLN A 118 -4.76 7.52 5.73
C GLN A 118 -4.63 6.91 4.33
N LEU A 119 -5.72 6.35 3.80
CA LEU A 119 -5.70 5.73 2.47
C LEU A 119 -5.23 6.72 1.41
N ALA A 120 -4.26 6.29 0.61
CA ALA A 120 -3.80 7.05 -0.55
C ALA A 120 -4.98 7.36 -1.48
N TRP A 121 -4.96 8.56 -2.08
CA TRP A 121 -6.09 9.10 -2.84
C TRP A 121 -6.61 8.14 -3.91
N ARG A 122 -5.71 7.51 -4.67
CA ARG A 122 -6.09 6.54 -5.72
C ARG A 122 -6.76 5.27 -5.19
N ILE A 123 -6.40 4.84 -3.98
CA ILE A 123 -6.99 3.67 -3.33
C ILE A 123 -8.36 4.01 -2.79
N ARG A 124 -8.50 5.18 -2.15
CA ARG A 124 -9.78 5.67 -1.61
C ARG A 124 -10.87 5.79 -2.68
N HIS A 125 -10.49 6.16 -3.91
CA HIS A 125 -11.43 6.40 -5.01
C HIS A 125 -11.56 5.21 -5.98
N ASP A 126 -10.89 4.08 -5.73
CA ASP A 126 -11.10 2.88 -6.53
C ASP A 126 -12.48 2.29 -6.20
N PRO A 127 -13.36 2.03 -7.20
CA PRO A 127 -14.72 1.56 -6.96
C PRO A 127 -14.79 0.17 -6.32
N ARG A 128 -13.69 -0.59 -6.32
CA ARG A 128 -13.59 -1.89 -5.66
C ARG A 128 -13.28 -1.77 -4.17
N VAL A 129 -12.97 -0.58 -3.67
CA VAL A 129 -12.58 -0.35 -2.27
C VAL A 129 -13.73 0.25 -1.48
N VAL A 130 -14.11 -0.44 -0.41
CA VAL A 130 -15.01 0.09 0.62
C VAL A 130 -14.15 0.50 1.81
N SER A 131 -14.04 1.81 2.04
CA SER A 131 -13.28 2.36 3.15
C SER A 131 -14.08 2.28 4.45
N LEU A 132 -13.56 1.50 5.41
CA LEU A 132 -14.06 1.38 6.77
C LEU A 132 -13.04 2.00 7.74
N GLU A 133 -12.70 3.27 7.52
CA GLU A 133 -11.87 4.08 8.42
C GLU A 133 -12.63 4.50 9.69
N ARG A 134 -11.89 4.79 10.77
CA ARG A 134 -12.44 4.99 12.14
C ARG A 134 -13.20 3.77 12.66
N ARG A 135 -12.90 2.58 12.17
CA ARG A 135 -13.55 1.34 12.58
C ARG A 135 -12.53 0.43 13.23
N ASN A 136 -12.85 -0.05 14.43
CA ASN A 136 -12.12 -1.17 15.01
C ASN A 136 -12.77 -2.46 14.53
N ILE A 137 -11.98 -3.33 13.90
CA ILE A 137 -12.41 -4.62 13.38
C ILE A 137 -13.19 -5.46 14.40
N ARG A 138 -12.85 -5.35 15.70
CA ARG A 138 -13.52 -6.07 16.80
C ARG A 138 -15.02 -5.75 16.92
N TYR A 139 -15.45 -4.63 16.37
CA TYR A 139 -16.82 -4.12 16.49
C TYR A 139 -17.53 -3.98 15.14
N ILE A 140 -16.96 -4.51 14.06
CA ILE A 140 -17.65 -4.56 12.76
C ILE A 140 -18.61 -5.74 12.79
N ALA A 141 -19.90 -5.47 12.63
CA ALA A 141 -20.91 -6.52 12.56
C ALA A 141 -20.96 -7.14 11.15
N PRO A 142 -21.29 -8.43 10.99
CA PRO A 142 -21.41 -9.06 9.67
C PRO A 142 -22.38 -8.35 8.73
N GLU A 143 -23.39 -7.66 9.27
CA GLU A 143 -24.39 -6.92 8.50
C GLU A 143 -23.85 -5.62 7.90
N GLU A 144 -22.70 -5.14 8.37
CA GLU A 144 -22.04 -3.93 7.86
C GLU A 144 -21.18 -4.21 6.62
N ILE A 145 -20.95 -5.49 6.30
CA ILE A 145 -20.40 -5.92 5.04
C ILE A 145 -21.49 -6.61 4.24
N ASP A 146 -21.69 -6.19 2.99
CA ASP A 146 -22.71 -6.77 2.10
C ASP A 146 -22.36 -8.18 1.62
N GLU A 147 -21.11 -8.61 1.78
CA GLU A 147 -20.72 -10.00 1.56
C GLU A 147 -19.51 -10.41 2.40
N LYS A 148 -19.47 -11.69 2.80
CA LYS A 148 -18.33 -12.28 3.51
C LYS A 148 -17.09 -12.36 2.62
N ALA A 149 -15.93 -12.06 3.19
CA ALA A 149 -14.67 -12.08 2.44
C ALA A 149 -14.14 -13.51 2.20
N ASP A 150 -13.48 -13.72 1.07
CA ASP A 150 -12.74 -14.95 0.75
C ASP A 150 -11.35 -14.97 1.40
N LEU A 151 -10.82 -13.79 1.73
CA LEU A 151 -9.49 -13.60 2.31
C LEU A 151 -9.52 -12.45 3.32
N ALA A 152 -8.90 -12.64 4.48
CA ALA A 152 -8.55 -11.53 5.37
C ALA A 152 -7.03 -11.37 5.49
N ILE A 153 -6.57 -10.14 5.46
CA ILE A 153 -5.17 -9.78 5.61
C ILE A 153 -5.07 -8.88 6.84
N ILE A 154 -4.19 -9.22 7.78
CA ILE A 154 -4.12 -8.57 9.08
C ILE A 154 -2.71 -8.03 9.31
N ASP A 155 -2.56 -6.70 9.28
CA ASP A 155 -1.33 -5.97 9.64
C ASP A 155 -1.64 -4.87 10.65
N ILE A 156 -1.91 -5.28 11.89
CA ILE A 156 -2.26 -4.38 12.99
C ILE A 156 -1.11 -4.21 13.97
N SER A 157 -1.10 -3.10 14.72
CA SER A 157 -0.10 -2.80 15.73
C SER A 157 -0.77 -2.51 17.07
N PHE A 158 -0.02 -2.65 18.18
CA PHE A 158 -0.48 -2.34 19.55
C PHE A 158 -1.63 -3.22 20.08
N ILE A 159 -1.93 -4.33 19.41
CA ILE A 159 -2.91 -5.32 19.85
C ILE A 159 -2.45 -6.71 19.39
N SER A 160 -2.67 -7.71 20.25
CA SER A 160 -2.43 -9.11 19.89
C SER A 160 -3.45 -9.60 18.87
N LEU A 161 -3.00 -10.41 17.91
CA LEU A 161 -3.85 -11.09 16.93
C LEU A 161 -4.94 -11.95 17.60
N THR A 162 -4.67 -12.53 18.77
CA THR A 162 -5.64 -13.35 19.53
C THR A 162 -6.93 -12.59 19.85
N LYS A 163 -6.87 -11.27 20.01
CA LYS A 163 -8.03 -10.41 20.30
C LYS A 163 -8.86 -10.05 19.07
N VAL A 164 -8.38 -10.38 17.88
CA VAL A 164 -8.98 -9.98 16.61
C VAL A 164 -9.44 -11.18 15.80
N LEU A 165 -8.68 -12.28 15.80
CA LEU A 165 -8.92 -13.46 14.94
C LEU A 165 -10.34 -14.01 15.05
N THR A 166 -10.89 -14.18 16.27
CA THR A 166 -12.26 -14.68 16.48
C THR A 166 -13.30 -13.79 15.80
N LYS A 167 -13.10 -12.47 15.82
CA LYS A 167 -14.04 -11.57 15.15
C LYS A 167 -13.91 -11.67 13.63
N VAL A 168 -12.69 -11.82 13.12
CA VAL A 168 -12.44 -11.97 11.67
C VAL A 168 -13.09 -13.23 11.12
N THR A 169 -13.14 -14.33 11.89
CA THR A 169 -13.82 -15.56 11.46
C THR A 169 -15.32 -15.38 11.20
N GLU A 170 -15.96 -14.40 11.84
CA GLU A 170 -17.38 -14.09 11.58
C GLU A 170 -17.58 -13.40 10.23
N LEU A 171 -16.56 -12.68 9.73
CA LEU A 171 -16.60 -11.82 8.55
C LEU A 171 -16.05 -12.49 7.27
N ILE A 172 -15.39 -13.64 7.41
CA ILE A 172 -14.88 -14.43 6.28
C ILE A 172 -15.77 -15.65 6.01
N LYS A 173 -15.69 -16.17 4.79
CA LYS A 173 -16.33 -17.44 4.42
C LYS A 173 -15.68 -18.60 5.18
N GLU A 174 -16.42 -19.70 5.37
CA GLU A 174 -15.97 -20.89 6.10
C GLU A 174 -14.67 -21.49 5.53
N LYS A 175 -14.49 -21.42 4.21
CA LYS A 175 -13.28 -21.86 3.49
C LYS A 175 -12.36 -20.69 3.09
N GLY A 176 -12.53 -19.54 3.73
CA GLY A 176 -11.72 -18.35 3.51
C GLY A 176 -10.32 -18.50 4.08
N TYR A 177 -9.40 -17.71 3.54
CA TYR A 177 -8.00 -17.68 4.00
C TYR A 177 -7.75 -16.48 4.92
N MET A 178 -6.80 -16.62 5.84
CA MET A 178 -6.29 -15.51 6.65
C MET A 178 -4.77 -15.44 6.51
N ILE A 179 -4.26 -14.26 6.16
CA ILE A 179 -2.83 -13.94 6.18
C ILE A 179 -2.63 -12.92 7.29
N ALA A 180 -1.96 -13.32 8.37
CA ALA A 180 -1.73 -12.45 9.52
C ALA A 180 -0.23 -12.18 9.71
N LEU A 181 0.13 -10.92 9.90
CA LEU A 181 1.49 -10.53 10.26
C LEU A 181 1.66 -10.64 11.77
N ILE A 182 2.44 -11.63 12.19
CA ILE A 182 2.83 -11.78 13.58
C ILE A 182 3.94 -10.77 13.90
N LYS A 183 3.67 -9.88 14.85
CA LYS A 183 4.62 -8.89 15.34
C LYS A 183 4.96 -9.24 16.79
N PRO A 184 6.08 -9.95 17.06
CA PRO A 184 6.39 -10.49 18.38
C PRO A 184 6.24 -9.47 19.52
N GLN A 185 6.64 -8.22 19.30
CA GLN A 185 6.54 -7.12 20.26
C GLN A 185 5.10 -6.78 20.73
N PHE A 186 4.06 -7.27 20.05
CA PHE A 186 2.66 -7.09 20.42
C PHE A 186 1.97 -8.39 20.86
N GLU A 187 2.67 -9.53 20.75
CA GLU A 187 2.15 -10.85 21.12
C GLU A 187 2.74 -11.36 22.43
N VAL A 188 3.98 -10.97 22.75
CA VAL A 188 4.58 -11.30 24.04
C VAL A 188 3.95 -10.44 25.13
N GLU A 189 3.57 -11.08 26.22
CA GLU A 189 3.29 -10.38 27.47
C GLU A 189 4.59 -9.72 27.98
N LYS A 190 4.46 -8.60 28.68
CA LYS A 190 5.61 -8.02 29.39
C LYS A 190 6.00 -8.89 30.57
#